data_AF-A0A197JGF4-F1
#
_entry.id   AF-A0A197JGF4-F1
#
_cell.length_a   1.000
_cell.length_b   1.000
_cell.length_c   1.000
_cell.angle_alpha   90.00
_cell.angle_beta   90.00
_cell.angle_gamma   90.00
#
_symmetry.space_group_name_H-M   'P 1'
#
loop_
_entity.id
_entity.type
_entity.pdbx_description
1 polymer ?
#
loop_
_entity_poly.entity_id
_entity_poly.type
_entity_poly.pdbx_seq_one_letter_code
_entity_poly.pdbx_strand_id
1 'polypeptide(L)'
;MLRLSVSKTWSSHKATPRTLDTRSALWREMRQEVLLRDNYTCRFCGVRSRKYMICDHIDGNPSHNDLANLGINCPLCDSIRHSGLAGIRGVLSLGVSKMSQKDINRQTLQLFDETHKVPSFSDVDSNAVIIAGHTVGYANILLTLDDHFDYDSQCNCHPMPHT
;
A
#
# COMPACT_ATOMS: atom_id res chain seq x y z
N MET A 1 2.78 -9.52 4.08
CA MET A 1 3.07 -9.66 2.63
C MET A 1 2.42 -8.52 1.86
N LEU A 2 3.10 -7.92 0.88
CA LEU A 2 2.53 -6.87 0.01
C LEU A 2 1.73 -7.52 -1.12
N ARG A 3 0.51 -7.02 -1.37
CA ARG A 3 -0.37 -7.51 -2.44
C ARG A 3 -1.15 -6.34 -3.04
N LEU A 4 -1.54 -6.48 -4.30
CA LEU A 4 -2.53 -5.59 -4.90
C LEU A 4 -3.83 -5.72 -4.09
N SER A 5 -4.38 -4.59 -3.66
CA SER A 5 -5.67 -4.55 -2.99
C SER A 5 -6.46 -3.32 -3.36
N VAL A 6 -7.77 -3.45 -3.22
CA VAL A 6 -8.75 -2.39 -3.39
C VAL A 6 -9.51 -2.24 -2.07
N SER A 7 -10.04 -1.05 -1.81
CA SER A 7 -10.88 -0.81 -0.63
C SER A 7 -12.19 -0.18 -1.08
N LYS A 8 -13.31 -0.72 -0.59
CA LYS A 8 -14.67 -0.23 -0.83
C LYS A 8 -15.02 0.97 0.07
N THR A 9 -14.24 1.18 1.12
CA THR A 9 -14.54 2.13 2.21
C THR A 9 -13.64 3.36 2.17
N TRP A 10 -13.00 3.65 1.04
CA TRP A 10 -12.22 4.87 0.90
C TRP A 10 -13.13 6.10 0.89
N SER A 11 -13.20 6.78 2.05
CA SER A 11 -13.81 8.10 2.20
C SER A 11 -15.31 8.19 1.83
N SER A 12 -16.02 7.06 1.76
CA SER A 12 -17.48 7.07 1.57
C SER A 12 -18.16 7.37 2.91
N HIS A 13 -19.26 8.13 2.90
CA HIS A 13 -20.10 8.34 4.08
C HIS A 13 -20.71 7.04 4.68
N LYS A 14 -20.49 5.89 4.03
CA LYS A 14 -20.83 4.53 4.49
C LYS A 14 -19.64 3.75 5.05
N ALA A 15 -18.41 4.27 4.94
CA ALA A 15 -17.22 3.69 5.53
C ALA A 15 -17.27 3.81 7.05
N THR A 16 -16.65 2.85 7.76
CA THR A 16 -16.44 2.92 9.21
C THR A 16 -15.92 4.31 9.56
N PRO A 17 -16.68 5.14 10.29
CA PRO A 17 -16.26 6.50 10.57
C PRO A 17 -14.94 6.46 11.31
N ARG A 18 -14.02 7.34 10.90
CA ARG A 18 -12.78 7.52 11.65
C ARG A 18 -13.14 7.97 13.05
N THR A 19 -12.74 7.21 14.05
CA THR A 19 -12.87 7.61 15.46
C THR A 19 -11.89 8.72 15.81
N LEU A 20 -10.83 8.90 15.00
CA LEU A 20 -9.81 9.93 15.17
C LEU A 20 -9.54 10.67 13.85
N ASP A 21 -9.69 12.00 13.83
CA ASP A 21 -9.32 12.83 12.68
C ASP A 21 -7.80 12.82 12.49
N THR A 22 -7.33 12.50 11.29
CA THR A 22 -5.92 12.50 10.92
C THR A 22 -5.25 13.88 10.96
N ARG A 23 -6.03 14.95 11.11
CA ARG A 23 -5.53 16.32 11.33
C ARG A 23 -5.42 16.68 12.81
N SER A 24 -5.94 15.85 13.71
CA SER A 24 -5.88 16.09 15.16
C SER A 24 -4.43 16.05 15.68
N ALA A 25 -4.18 16.73 16.80
CA ALA A 25 -2.89 16.69 17.48
C ALA A 25 -2.53 15.26 17.92
N LEU A 26 -3.51 14.54 18.49
CA LEU A 26 -3.35 13.16 18.93
C LEU A 26 -2.90 12.25 17.78
N TRP A 27 -3.53 12.32 16.60
CA TRP A 27 -3.08 11.52 15.46
C TRP A 27 -1.64 11.88 15.04
N ARG A 28 -1.27 13.16 15.06
CA ARG A 28 0.08 13.60 14.69
C ARG A 28 1.14 13.06 15.65
N GLU A 29 0.82 13.00 16.95
CA GLU A 29 1.68 12.42 17.98
C GLU A 29 1.85 10.91 17.78
N MET A 30 0.74 10.17 17.63
CA MET A 30 0.76 8.73 17.37
C MET A 30 1.52 8.40 16.08
N ARG A 31 1.29 9.17 15.01
CA ARG A 31 2.04 9.04 13.76
C ARG A 31 3.53 9.24 13.98
N GLN A 32 3.93 10.23 14.77
CA GLN A 32 5.34 10.50 15.04
C GLN A 32 5.97 9.37 15.86
N GLU A 33 5.26 8.84 16.84
CA GLU A 33 5.71 7.69 17.64
C GLU A 33 5.95 6.46 16.76
N VAL A 34 4.99 6.14 15.89
CA VAL A 34 5.10 5.00 14.94
C VAL A 34 6.26 5.19 13.97
N LEU A 35 6.47 6.41 13.45
CA LEU A 35 7.62 6.72 12.58
C LEU A 35 8.97 6.52 13.28
N LEU A 36 9.07 6.89 14.55
CA LEU A 36 10.28 6.71 15.36
C LEU A 36 10.50 5.23 15.69
N ARG A 37 9.46 4.54 16.15
CA ARG A 37 9.47 3.09 16.46
C ARG A 37 9.98 2.28 15.27
N ASP A 38 9.46 2.56 14.08
CA ASP A 38 9.79 1.81 12.86
C ASP A 38 11.03 2.39 12.14
N ASN A 39 11.75 3.32 12.77
CA ASN A 39 12.97 3.95 12.26
C ASN A 39 12.81 4.51 10.83
N TYR A 40 11.63 5.05 10.53
CA TYR A 40 11.26 5.56 9.21
C TYR A 40 11.40 4.55 8.06
N THR A 41 11.29 3.24 8.34
CA THR A 41 11.47 2.13 7.40
C THR A 41 10.15 1.48 6.99
N CYS A 42 9.84 1.46 5.70
CA CYS A 42 8.67 0.78 5.14
C CYS A 42 8.63 -0.71 5.51
N ARG A 43 7.52 -1.17 6.11
CA ARG A 43 7.32 -2.56 6.54
C ARG A 43 7.30 -3.61 5.42
N PHE A 44 7.15 -3.18 4.16
CA PHE A 44 7.05 -4.08 3.02
C PHE A 44 8.35 -4.20 2.23
N CYS A 45 8.92 -3.07 1.81
CA CYS A 45 10.13 -3.08 0.99
C CYS A 45 11.40 -2.66 1.74
N GLY A 46 11.30 -2.18 2.98
CA GLY A 46 12.46 -1.74 3.77
C GLY A 46 13.11 -0.44 3.30
N VAL A 47 12.48 0.29 2.38
CA VAL A 47 12.90 1.66 2.01
C VAL A 47 12.78 2.56 3.23
N ARG A 48 13.73 3.46 3.43
CA ARG A 48 13.75 4.42 4.53
C ARG A 48 13.60 5.86 4.04
N SER A 49 12.74 6.65 4.68
CA SER A 49 12.62 8.10 4.40
C SER A 49 12.04 8.86 5.58
N ARG A 50 12.70 9.95 6.02
CA ARG A 50 12.18 10.80 7.09
C ARG A 50 10.96 11.64 6.67
N LYS A 51 10.80 11.87 5.36
CA LYS A 51 9.81 12.82 4.82
C LYS A 51 8.57 12.14 4.24
N TYR A 52 8.75 11.04 3.53
CA TYR A 52 7.71 10.50 2.65
C TYR A 52 6.94 9.29 3.20
N MET A 53 7.27 8.84 4.41
CA MET A 53 6.60 7.69 5.00
C MET A 53 5.14 7.99 5.36
N ILE A 54 4.27 7.03 5.05
CA ILE A 54 2.84 7.05 5.28
C ILE A 54 2.55 6.12 6.46
N CYS A 55 1.84 6.62 7.46
CA CYS A 55 1.36 5.81 8.58
C CYS A 55 -0.07 5.37 8.28
N ASP A 56 -0.34 4.08 8.40
CA ASP A 56 -1.63 3.49 8.07
C ASP A 56 -1.95 2.31 9.00
N HIS A 57 -3.24 1.99 9.10
CA HIS A 57 -3.75 0.87 9.88
C HIS A 57 -3.39 -0.47 9.20
N ILE A 58 -2.82 -1.40 9.98
CA ILE A 58 -2.35 -2.70 9.51
C ILE A 58 -3.52 -3.57 9.07
N ASP A 59 -4.61 -3.55 9.85
CA ASP A 59 -5.86 -4.26 9.60
C ASP A 59 -6.79 -3.56 8.58
N GLY A 60 -6.45 -2.33 8.18
CA GLY A 60 -7.28 -1.52 7.28
C GLY A 60 -8.55 -0.95 7.93
N ASN A 61 -8.72 -1.09 9.25
CA ASN A 61 -9.83 -0.50 9.99
C ASN A 61 -9.43 0.87 10.55
N PRO A 62 -9.95 1.98 10.00
CA PRO A 62 -9.52 3.32 10.41
C PRO A 62 -10.08 3.76 11.78
N SER A 63 -10.82 2.90 12.47
CA SER A 63 -11.29 3.13 13.84
C SER A 63 -10.43 2.47 14.92
N HIS A 64 -9.55 1.53 14.54
CA HIS A 64 -8.72 0.75 15.45
C HIS A 64 -7.34 1.39 15.63
N ASN A 65 -7.26 2.42 16.46
CA ASN A 65 -6.07 3.29 16.54
C ASN A 65 -4.95 2.78 17.45
N ASP A 66 -4.95 1.52 17.89
CA ASP A 66 -3.87 1.01 18.73
C ASP A 66 -2.51 1.16 18.04
N LEU A 67 -1.48 1.62 18.75
CA LEU A 67 -0.14 1.82 18.19
C LEU A 67 0.41 0.55 17.54
N ALA A 68 0.09 -0.62 18.10
CA ALA A 68 0.44 -1.92 17.53
C ALA A 68 -0.26 -2.22 16.20
N ASN A 69 -1.43 -1.63 15.95
CA ASN A 69 -2.15 -1.73 14.68
C ASN A 69 -1.71 -0.64 13.67
N LEU A 70 -0.88 0.32 14.06
CA LEU A 70 -0.32 1.29 13.13
C LEU A 70 1.02 0.82 12.59
N GLY A 71 1.25 0.99 11.29
CA GLY A 71 2.52 0.71 10.65
C GLY A 71 2.86 1.71 9.55
N ILE A 72 4.12 1.72 9.12
CA ILE A 72 4.59 2.65 8.08
C ILE A 72 4.86 1.99 6.73
N ASN A 73 4.46 2.69 5.68
CA ASN A 73 4.62 2.32 4.28
C ASN A 73 5.36 3.42 3.53
N CYS A 74 6.15 3.06 2.51
CA CYS A 74 6.58 4.04 1.52
C CYS A 74 5.45 4.33 0.52
N PRO A 75 5.50 5.46 -0.21
CA PRO A 75 4.45 5.82 -1.19
C PRO A 75 4.17 4.77 -2.27
N LEU A 76 5.19 4.03 -2.71
CA LEU A 76 5.04 2.96 -3.70
C LEU A 76 4.25 1.77 -3.14
N CYS A 77 4.63 1.27 -1.96
CA CYS A 77 3.93 0.16 -1.31
C CYS A 77 2.50 0.54 -0.92
N ASP A 78 2.28 1.79 -0.52
CA ASP A 78 0.96 2.30 -0.20
C ASP A 78 0.06 2.36 -1.44
N SER A 79 0.60 2.81 -2.58
CA SER A 79 -0.12 2.83 -3.86
C SER A 79 -0.54 1.44 -4.34
N ILE A 80 0.29 0.42 -4.09
CA ILE A 80 -0.05 -0.98 -4.40
C ILE A 80 -1.21 -1.49 -3.53
N ARG A 81 -1.23 -1.12 -2.25
CA ARG A 81 -2.35 -1.45 -1.34
C ARG A 81 -3.63 -0.69 -1.66
N HIS A 82 -3.51 0.46 -2.31
CA HIS A 82 -4.62 1.29 -2.76
C HIS A 82 -4.68 1.35 -4.29
N SER A 83 -4.54 0.19 -4.94
CA SER A 83 -4.32 0.10 -6.39
C SER A 83 -5.45 0.70 -7.21
N GLY A 84 -6.70 0.64 -6.73
CA GLY A 84 -7.84 1.31 -7.35
C GLY A 84 -7.68 2.83 -7.40
N LEU A 85 -7.39 3.45 -6.26
CA LEU A 85 -7.17 4.90 -6.19
C LEU A 85 -5.91 5.32 -6.96
N ALA A 86 -4.83 4.56 -6.81
CA ALA A 86 -3.58 4.81 -7.51
C ALA A 86 -3.76 4.71 -9.04
N GLY A 87 -4.58 3.75 -9.50
CA GLY A 87 -4.98 3.60 -10.89
C GLY A 87 -5.81 4.77 -11.40
N ILE A 88 -6.81 5.23 -10.63
CA ILE A 88 -7.63 6.41 -10.97
C ILE A 88 -6.75 7.67 -11.11
N ARG A 89 -5.75 7.80 -10.24
CA ARG A 89 -4.80 8.92 -10.26
C ARG A 89 -3.72 8.80 -11.34
N GLY A 90 -3.63 7.68 -12.05
CA GLY A 90 -2.59 7.44 -13.05
C GLY A 90 -1.18 7.29 -12.48
N VAL A 91 -1.04 6.95 -11.19
CA VAL A 91 0.27 6.85 -10.50
C VAL A 91 0.73 5.40 -10.27
N LEU A 92 -0.02 4.43 -10.78
CA LEU A 92 0.31 3.02 -10.73
C LEU A 92 0.03 2.40 -12.10
N SER A 93 0.97 1.62 -12.62
CA SER A 93 0.76 0.73 -13.76
C SER A 93 1.18 -0.70 -13.42
N LEU A 94 0.62 -1.67 -14.13
CA LEU A 94 0.76 -3.09 -13.85
C LEU A 94 1.60 -3.78 -14.92
N GLY A 95 2.50 -4.64 -14.48
CA GLY A 95 3.35 -5.43 -15.35
C GLY A 95 3.74 -6.74 -14.70
N VAL A 96 4.18 -7.68 -15.52
CA VAL A 96 4.75 -8.96 -15.10
C VAL A 96 6.27 -8.84 -15.13
N SER A 97 6.93 -9.27 -14.06
CA SER A 97 8.38 -9.24 -13.91
C SER A 97 8.86 -10.48 -13.15
N LYS A 98 10.11 -10.88 -13.37
CA LYS A 98 10.78 -11.91 -12.57
C LYS A 98 11.36 -11.35 -11.26
N MET A 99 11.46 -10.02 -11.14
CA MET A 99 11.88 -9.36 -9.91
C MET A 99 10.78 -9.43 -8.85
N SER A 100 11.19 -9.47 -7.58
CA SER A 100 10.25 -9.32 -6.48
C SER A 100 9.69 -7.89 -6.45
N GLN A 101 8.44 -7.72 -6.01
CA GLN A 101 7.85 -6.38 -5.84
C GLN A 101 8.68 -5.48 -4.90
N LYS A 102 9.37 -6.09 -3.93
CA LYS A 102 10.28 -5.39 -3.02
C LYS A 102 11.48 -4.81 -3.78
N ASP A 103 12.08 -5.58 -4.68
CA ASP A 103 13.25 -5.14 -5.43
C ASP A 103 12.87 -4.13 -6.50
N ILE A 104 11.71 -4.30 -7.16
CA ILE A 104 11.11 -3.30 -8.05
C ILE A 104 11.00 -1.95 -7.32
N ASN A 105 10.37 -1.93 -6.14
CA ASN A 105 10.18 -0.68 -5.39
C ASN A 105 11.50 -0.04 -4.95
N ARG A 106 12.51 -0.84 -4.58
CA ARG A 106 13.83 -0.34 -4.19
C ARG A 106 14.56 0.27 -5.38
N GLN A 107 14.62 -0.45 -6.49
CA GLN A 107 15.30 -0.02 -7.69
C GLN A 107 14.62 1.20 -8.32
N THR A 108 13.28 1.25 -8.34
CA THR A 108 12.54 2.45 -8.78
C THR A 108 12.95 3.70 -8.01
N LEU A 109 13.06 3.60 -6.68
CA LEU A 109 13.45 4.75 -5.86
C LEU A 109 14.92 5.10 -6.00
N GLN A 110 15.80 4.10 -6.08
CA GLN A 110 17.21 4.32 -6.32
C GLN A 110 17.44 5.06 -7.65
N LEU A 111 16.83 4.58 -8.73
CA LEU A 111 16.91 5.24 -10.04
C LEU A 111 16.34 6.65 -10.01
N PHE A 112 15.23 6.87 -9.30
CA PHE A 112 14.67 8.21 -9.15
C PHE A 112 15.62 9.15 -8.38
N ASP A 113 16.26 8.69 -7.31
CA ASP A 113 17.21 9.47 -6.51
C ASP A 113 18.47 9.82 -7.33
N GLU A 114 18.98 8.85 -8.09
CA GLU A 114 20.16 9.04 -8.94
C GLU A 114 19.88 9.95 -10.14
N THR A 115 18.73 9.77 -10.81
CA THR A 115 18.45 10.42 -12.10
C THR A 115 17.54 11.64 -12.00
N HIS A 116 16.83 11.81 -10.87
CA HIS A 116 15.75 12.78 -10.68
C HIS A 116 14.62 12.67 -11.73
N LYS A 117 14.51 11.50 -12.37
CA LYS A 117 13.47 11.18 -13.37
C LYS A 117 12.71 9.95 -12.89
N VAL A 118 11.40 9.94 -13.15
CA VAL A 118 10.57 8.75 -12.88
C VAL A 118 11.02 7.66 -13.86
N PRO A 119 11.54 6.51 -13.38
CA PRO A 119 12.01 5.46 -14.27
C PRO A 119 10.83 4.80 -14.98
N SER A 120 11.04 4.45 -16.25
CA SER A 120 10.14 3.60 -17.01
C SER A 120 10.25 2.14 -16.55
N PHE A 121 9.32 1.29 -17.01
CA PHE A 121 9.34 -0.14 -16.70
C PHE A 121 10.67 -0.80 -17.10
N SER A 122 11.17 -0.48 -18.29
CA SER A 122 12.43 -1.06 -18.81
C SER A 122 13.67 -0.57 -18.07
N ASP A 123 13.61 0.60 -17.42
CA ASP A 123 14.72 1.08 -16.59
C ASP A 123 14.85 0.26 -15.30
N VAL A 124 13.72 -0.25 -14.78
CA VAL A 124 13.66 -1.07 -13.56
C VAL A 124 13.90 -2.54 -13.89
N ASP A 125 13.19 -3.08 -14.87
CA ASP A 125 13.39 -4.45 -15.37
C ASP A 125 13.21 -4.46 -16.88
N SER A 126 14.31 -4.67 -17.61
CA SER A 126 14.29 -4.75 -19.07
C SER A 126 13.46 -5.91 -19.62
N ASN A 127 13.11 -6.90 -18.79
CA ASN A 127 12.26 -8.03 -19.15
C ASN A 127 10.81 -7.87 -18.68
N ALA A 128 10.45 -6.74 -18.06
CA ALA A 128 9.09 -6.52 -17.61
C ALA A 128 8.13 -6.38 -18.79
N VAL A 129 7.01 -7.08 -18.72
CA VAL A 129 5.93 -7.00 -19.71
C VAL A 129 4.78 -6.22 -19.11
N ILE A 130 4.50 -5.03 -19.66
CA ILE A 130 3.36 -4.22 -19.22
C ILE A 130 2.06 -4.93 -19.60
N ILE A 131 1.16 -5.07 -18.65
CA ILE A 131 -0.18 -5.59 -18.92
C ILE A 131 -0.97 -4.45 -19.57
N ALA A 132 -1.34 -4.63 -20.84
CA ALA A 132 -2.12 -3.66 -21.58
C ALA A 132 -3.50 -3.49 -20.93
N GLY A 133 -3.69 -2.38 -20.23
CA GLY A 133 -4.94 -2.03 -19.55
C GLY A 133 -4.73 -0.93 -18.52
N HIS A 134 -5.76 -0.10 -18.29
CA HIS A 134 -5.73 0.82 -17.15
C HIS A 134 -5.78 0.02 -15.86
N THR A 135 -4.94 0.37 -14.89
CA THR A 135 -4.97 -0.16 -13.51
C THR A 135 -6.38 -0.12 -12.90
N VAL A 136 -7.23 0.82 -13.34
CA VAL A 136 -8.65 0.90 -12.98
C VAL A 136 -9.44 -0.34 -13.41
N GLY A 137 -9.22 -0.86 -14.62
CA GLY A 137 -9.88 -2.09 -15.09
C GLY A 137 -9.53 -3.29 -14.23
N TYR A 138 -8.24 -3.40 -13.84
CA TYR A 138 -7.80 -4.43 -12.92
C TYR A 138 -8.38 -4.25 -11.50
N ALA A 139 -8.44 -3.00 -11.01
CA ALA A 139 -9.06 -2.70 -9.74
C ALA A 139 -10.55 -3.07 -9.70
N ASN A 140 -11.29 -2.88 -10.80
CA ASN A 140 -12.68 -3.31 -10.90
C ASN A 140 -12.81 -4.84 -10.83
N ILE A 141 -11.91 -5.58 -11.49
CA ILE A 141 -11.85 -7.06 -11.36
C ILE A 141 -11.59 -7.44 -9.91
N LEU A 142 -10.63 -6.79 -9.23
CA LEU A 142 -10.36 -7.05 -7.81
C LEU A 142 -11.57 -6.74 -6.91
N LEU A 143 -12.34 -5.68 -7.20
CA LEU A 143 -13.55 -5.36 -6.44
C LEU A 143 -14.62 -6.44 -6.60
N THR A 144 -14.86 -6.90 -7.83
CA THR A 144 -15.80 -7.99 -8.12
C THR A 144 -15.36 -9.29 -7.45
N LEU A 145 -14.06 -9.62 -7.51
CA LEU A 145 -13.54 -10.80 -6.81
C LEU A 145 -13.71 -10.70 -5.30
N ASP A 146 -13.49 -9.52 -4.71
CA ASP A 146 -13.70 -9.29 -3.27
C ASP A 146 -15.18 -9.33 -2.87
N ASP A 147 -16.11 -8.94 -3.76
CA ASP A 147 -17.57 -9.12 -3.54
C ASP A 147 -18.01 -10.60 -3.58
N HIS A 148 -17.30 -11.42 -4.33
CA HIS A 148 -17.57 -12.86 -4.45
C HIS A 148 -16.70 -13.73 -3.54
N PHE A 149 -15.74 -13.13 -2.83
CA PHE A 149 -14.89 -13.85 -1.89
C PHE A 149 -15.64 -13.99 -0.57
N ASP A 150 -16.20 -15.17 -0.37
CA ASP A 150 -16.78 -15.56 0.91
C ASP A 150 -15.65 -15.82 1.92
N TYR A 151 -15.33 -14.78 2.70
CA TYR A 151 -14.34 -14.85 3.76
C TYR A 151 -14.69 -15.91 4.83
N ASP A 152 -15.95 -16.36 4.91
CA ASP A 152 -16.41 -17.34 5.89
C ASP A 152 -16.30 -18.79 5.41
N SER A 153 -16.20 -19.07 4.10
CA SER A 153 -16.30 -20.46 3.60
C SER A 153 -15.02 -21.17 3.18
N GLN A 154 -13.87 -20.49 2.97
CA GLN A 154 -12.67 -21.18 2.47
C GLN A 154 -11.30 -20.70 2.99
N CYS A 155 -11.14 -20.46 4.29
CA CYS A 155 -9.82 -20.74 4.86
C CYS A 155 -9.83 -21.14 6.33
N ASN A 156 -9.33 -22.35 6.61
CA ASN A 156 -8.58 -22.68 7.84
C ASN A 156 -7.24 -21.90 7.90
N CYS A 157 -7.21 -20.68 7.38
CA CYS A 157 -6.19 -19.71 7.69
C CYS A 157 -6.60 -19.21 9.07
N HIS A 158 -6.04 -19.80 10.13
CA HIS A 158 -6.00 -19.10 11.40
C HIS A 158 -5.56 -17.66 11.11
N PRO A 159 -6.20 -16.62 11.70
CA PRO A 159 -5.62 -15.29 11.68
C PRO A 159 -4.14 -15.45 12.03
N MET A 160 -3.26 -15.00 11.15
CA MET A 160 -1.81 -15.11 11.33
C MET A 160 -1.50 -14.83 12.80
N PRO A 161 -0.88 -15.77 13.54
CA PRO A 161 -0.63 -15.55 14.95
C PRO A 161 0.13 -14.24 15.09
N HIS A 162 -0.43 -13.35 15.89
CA HIS A 162 0.20 -12.10 16.26
C HIS A 162 1.43 -12.44 17.11
N THR A 163 2.58 -12.54 16.44
CA THR A 163 3.91 -12.52 17.06
C THR A 163 4.66 -11.30 16.56
#